data_AF-A0A1J1HWT3-F1
#
_entry.id   AF-A0A1J1HWT3-F1
#
_cell.length_a   1.000
_cell.length_b   1.000
_cell.length_c   1.000
_cell.angle_alpha   90.00
_cell.angle_beta   90.00
_cell.angle_gamma   90.00
#
_symmetry.space_group_name_H-M   'P 1'
#
loop_
_entity.id
_entity.type
_entity.pdbx_description
1 polymer ?
#
loop_
_entity_poly.entity_id
_entity_poly.type
_entity_poly.pdbx_seq_one_letter_code
_entity_poly.pdbx_strand_id
1 'polypeptide(L)'
;MIRLINSRVVTNLAKQFVNNTSLQSRRKGLDIRTLCTSLPKLQKEEVEVTFVRASGERIKAKGKVGDTLLDVVVNNNIDLDGFGACEGTLTCSTCHLIFSKPDFDKLPEKPSDEELDMLDLAYDLTDTSRLGCQITLSKDLNGLEVKVPATVNDARS
;
A
#
# COMPACT_ATOMS: atom_id res chain seq x y z
N MET A 1 2.18 -54.84 -13.76
CA MET A 1 3.18 -54.42 -12.75
C MET A 1 2.86 -52.97 -12.40
N ILE A 2 2.08 -52.70 -11.35
CA ILE A 2 2.54 -52.48 -9.95
C ILE A 2 3.55 -51.32 -9.95
N ARG A 3 3.34 -50.12 -9.37
CA ARG A 3 2.66 -49.73 -8.13
C ARG A 3 2.41 -48.21 -8.13
N LEU A 4 1.23 -47.80 -7.66
CA LEU A 4 0.95 -46.49 -7.05
C LEU A 4 1.79 -46.31 -5.78
N ILE A 5 2.33 -45.13 -5.50
CA ILE A 5 2.54 -44.67 -4.11
C ILE A 5 2.39 -43.14 -4.00
N ASN A 6 1.27 -42.74 -3.39
CA ASN A 6 1.02 -41.46 -2.73
C ASN A 6 1.95 -41.32 -1.51
N SER A 7 2.43 -40.12 -1.18
CA SER A 7 2.86 -39.84 0.19
C SER A 7 2.35 -38.47 0.65
N ARG A 8 1.14 -38.52 1.20
CA ARG A 8 0.62 -37.54 2.17
C ARG A 8 1.42 -37.72 3.46
N VAL A 9 2.21 -36.72 3.84
CA VAL A 9 2.75 -36.62 5.20
C VAL A 9 1.76 -35.82 6.04
N VAL A 10 0.88 -36.59 6.67
CA VAL A 10 0.25 -36.41 7.99
C VAL A 10 1.33 -35.93 9.01
N THR A 11 1.10 -35.09 10.02
CA THR A 11 0.07 -35.12 11.08
C THR A 11 0.11 -33.82 11.91
N ASN A 12 -1.07 -33.43 12.39
CA ASN A 12 -1.35 -32.70 13.63
C ASN A 12 -0.43 -33.05 14.81
N LEU A 13 -0.20 -32.09 15.71
CA LEU A 13 -0.25 -32.34 17.16
C LEU A 13 -0.40 -31.05 17.96
N ALA A 14 -1.57 -30.94 18.56
CA ALA A 14 -1.92 -29.98 19.60
C ALA A 14 -1.53 -30.52 20.99
N LYS A 15 -1.48 -29.59 21.95
CA LYS A 15 -1.52 -29.74 23.41
C LYS A 15 -0.22 -30.13 24.11
N GLN A 16 0.16 -29.31 25.09
CA GLN A 16 0.12 -29.61 26.55
C GLN A 16 0.66 -28.35 27.25
N PHE A 17 -0.09 -27.57 28.04
CA PHE A 17 -0.85 -27.86 29.26
C PHE A 17 0.04 -28.16 30.50
N VAL A 18 0.42 -27.06 31.17
CA VAL A 18 0.46 -26.78 32.63
C VAL A 18 1.33 -27.64 33.59
N ASN A 19 1.92 -26.91 34.56
CA ASN A 19 2.41 -27.26 35.91
C ASN A 19 3.96 -27.35 36.00
N ASN A 20 4.69 -26.85 37.01
CA ASN A 20 4.35 -26.69 38.42
C ASN A 20 5.37 -25.79 39.18
N THR A 21 4.85 -25.10 40.21
CA THR A 21 5.43 -24.66 41.51
C THR A 21 6.81 -24.00 41.71
N SER A 22 6.71 -22.82 42.35
CA SER A 22 7.38 -22.40 43.60
C SER A 22 8.90 -22.25 43.62
N LEU A 23 9.38 -21.01 43.57
CA LEU A 23 10.37 -20.52 44.53
C LEU A 23 10.08 -19.05 44.91
N GLN A 24 9.96 -18.84 46.22
CA GLN A 24 9.74 -17.56 46.89
C GLN A 24 11.04 -16.74 46.89
N SER A 25 10.98 -15.44 46.59
CA SER A 25 11.94 -14.49 47.16
C SER A 25 11.44 -13.05 47.14
N ARG A 26 11.11 -12.57 48.35
CA ARG A 26 11.47 -11.26 48.93
C ARG A 26 11.18 -9.99 48.10
N ARG A 27 10.06 -9.38 48.49
CA ARG A 27 9.77 -7.94 48.60
C ARG A 27 10.97 -7.00 48.35
N LYS A 28 10.86 -6.20 47.29
CA LYS A 28 11.12 -4.75 47.33
C LYS A 28 10.04 -4.06 46.51
N GLY A 29 9.34 -3.12 47.15
CA GLY A 29 8.20 -2.43 46.57
C GLY A 29 8.61 -1.47 45.46
N LEU A 30 7.86 -1.55 44.36
CA LEU A 30 7.37 -0.44 43.56
C LEU A 30 6.38 -1.07 42.56
N ASP A 31 5.12 -1.26 42.94
CA ASP A 31 4.11 -1.78 42.01
C ASP A 31 3.14 -0.66 41.65
N ILE A 32 3.46 -0.01 40.52
CA ILE A 32 2.62 0.98 39.88
C ILE A 32 1.32 0.28 39.53
N ARG A 33 0.23 0.74 40.15
CA ARG A 33 -1.13 0.27 39.89
C ARG A 33 -1.32 0.08 38.39
N THR A 34 -1.63 -1.16 38.01
CA THR A 34 -2.16 -1.54 36.72
C THR A 34 -3.18 -0.50 36.24
N LEU A 35 -2.82 0.24 35.19
CA LEU A 35 -3.79 0.84 34.29
C LEU A 35 -3.57 0.17 32.93
N CYS A 36 -4.34 -0.88 32.74
CA CYS A 36 -4.70 -1.37 31.42
C CYS A 36 -5.49 -0.24 30.73
N THR A 37 -4.88 0.44 29.78
CA THR A 37 -5.61 1.13 28.72
C THR A 37 -5.19 0.50 27.41
N SER A 38 -6.08 -0.35 26.92
CA SER A 38 -6.05 -0.98 25.60
C SER A 38 -5.40 -0.09 24.54
N LEU A 39 -4.40 -0.62 23.84
CA LEU A 39 -3.93 -0.06 22.57
C LEU A 39 -5.17 0.20 21.71
N PRO A 40 -5.48 1.46 21.31
CA PRO A 40 -6.54 1.68 20.37
C PRO A 40 -6.06 1.03 19.08
N LYS A 41 -6.70 -0.08 18.71
CA LYS A 41 -6.61 -0.67 17.39
C LYS A 41 -7.16 0.42 16.47
N LEU A 42 -6.28 1.31 15.98
CA LEU A 42 -6.58 2.23 14.88
C LEU A 42 -6.92 1.30 13.72
N GLN A 43 -8.21 1.01 13.56
CA GLN A 43 -8.73 0.28 12.43
C GLN A 43 -8.57 1.25 11.25
N LYS A 44 -7.36 1.27 10.67
CA LYS A 44 -7.06 2.05 9.47
C LYS A 44 -7.96 1.44 8.40
N GLU A 45 -8.98 2.19 8.00
CA GLU A 45 -9.94 1.74 6.99
C GLU A 45 -9.20 1.42 5.70
N GLU A 46 -9.50 0.27 5.10
CA GLU A 46 -8.90 -0.19 3.85
C GLU A 46 -9.71 0.33 2.67
N VAL A 47 -9.00 0.70 1.60
CA VAL A 47 -9.54 1.26 0.36
C VAL A 47 -8.99 0.43 -0.80
N GLU A 48 -9.87 -0.04 -1.70
CA GLU A 48 -9.45 -0.78 -2.89
C GLU A 48 -9.11 0.19 -4.03
N VAL A 49 -7.98 -0.05 -4.69
CA VAL A 49 -7.52 0.70 -5.87
C VAL A 49 -7.16 -0.28 -6.97
N THR A 50 -7.55 0.03 -8.21
CA THR A 50 -7.22 -0.77 -9.40
C THR A 50 -6.26 0.01 -10.29
N PHE A 51 -5.09 -0.55 -10.53
CA PHE A 51 -4.10 -0.03 -11.48
C PHE A 51 -4.28 -0.73 -12.82
N VAL A 52 -4.50 0.04 -13.87
CA VAL A 52 -4.65 -0.46 -15.24
C VAL A 52 -3.36 -0.14 -16.00
N ARG A 53 -2.59 -1.17 -16.33
CA ARG A 53 -1.37 -1.02 -17.14
C ARG A 53 -1.71 -0.63 -18.57
N ALA A 54 -0.74 -0.09 -19.31
CA ALA A 54 -0.89 0.18 -20.74
C ALA A 54 -1.19 -1.07 -21.58
N SER A 55 -0.79 -2.27 -21.11
CA SER A 55 -1.14 -3.56 -21.72
C SER A 55 -2.63 -3.94 -21.57
N GLY A 56 -3.38 -3.22 -20.73
CA GLY A 56 -4.76 -3.55 -20.35
C GLY A 56 -4.88 -4.47 -19.14
N GLU A 57 -3.76 -4.92 -18.56
CA GLU A 57 -3.75 -5.69 -17.31
C GLU A 57 -4.28 -4.85 -16.14
N ARG A 58 -5.20 -5.43 -15.36
CA ARG A 58 -5.83 -4.80 -14.21
C ARG A 58 -5.29 -5.42 -12.93
N ILE A 59 -4.58 -4.63 -12.13
CA ILE A 59 -3.97 -5.06 -10.87
C ILE A 59 -4.74 -4.42 -9.72
N LYS A 60 -5.36 -5.25 -8.89
CA LYS A 60 -6.08 -4.80 -7.70
C LYS A 60 -5.15 -4.72 -6.50
N ALA A 61 -5.23 -3.64 -5.76
CA ALA A 61 -4.42 -3.37 -4.59
C ALA A 61 -5.27 -2.82 -3.46
N LYS A 62 -4.79 -2.99 -2.23
CA LYS A 62 -5.43 -2.43 -1.04
C LYS A 62 -4.51 -1.42 -0.39
N GLY A 63 -5.02 -0.22 -0.19
CA GLY A 63 -4.37 0.84 0.58
C GLY A 63 -5.09 1.09 1.88
N LYS A 64 -4.45 1.79 2.81
CA LYS A 64 -5.12 2.32 3.99
C LYS A 64 -5.40 3.80 3.78
N VAL A 65 -6.44 4.32 4.42
CA VAL A 65 -6.67 5.76 4.45
C VAL A 65 -5.43 6.47 5.00
N GLY A 66 -5.00 7.51 4.29
CA GLY A 66 -3.78 8.26 4.57
C GLY A 66 -2.51 7.74 3.90
N ASP A 67 -2.54 6.58 3.23
CA ASP A 67 -1.42 6.13 2.40
C ASP A 67 -1.47 6.80 1.02
N THR A 68 -0.32 7.07 0.40
CA THR A 68 -0.27 7.60 -0.97
C THR A 68 -0.45 6.50 -2.01
N LEU A 69 -0.78 6.83 -3.27
CA LEU A 69 -0.83 5.79 -4.32
C LEU A 69 0.53 5.12 -4.55
N LEU A 70 1.64 5.84 -4.31
CA LEU A 70 2.98 5.25 -4.31
C LEU A 70 3.12 4.20 -3.20
N ASP A 71 2.70 4.51 -1.98
CA ASP A 71 2.73 3.57 -0.86
C ASP A 71 1.90 2.32 -1.16
N VAL A 72 0.75 2.47 -1.84
CA VAL A 72 -0.10 1.33 -2.23
C VAL A 72 0.66 0.39 -3.17
N VAL A 73 1.33 0.92 -4.19
CA VAL A 73 2.13 0.14 -5.14
C VAL A 73 3.24 -0.61 -4.41
N VAL A 74 4.00 0.08 -3.57
CA VAL A 74 5.13 -0.49 -2.81
C VAL A 74 4.65 -1.54 -1.80
N ASN A 75 3.64 -1.22 -0.99
CA ASN A 75 3.13 -2.12 0.06
C ASN A 75 2.47 -3.39 -0.50
N ASN A 76 1.91 -3.33 -1.71
CA ASN A 76 1.32 -4.49 -2.39
C ASN A 76 2.33 -5.21 -3.30
N ASN A 77 3.59 -4.78 -3.35
CA ASN A 77 4.63 -5.30 -4.25
C ASN A 77 4.17 -5.36 -5.71
N ILE A 78 3.50 -4.31 -6.18
CA ILE A 78 3.08 -4.21 -7.58
C ILE A 78 4.29 -3.83 -8.42
N ASP A 79 4.63 -4.68 -9.37
CA ASP A 79 5.75 -4.47 -10.27
C ASP A 79 5.36 -3.48 -11.38
N LEU A 80 5.70 -2.20 -11.19
CA LEU A 80 5.56 -1.16 -12.20
C LEU A 80 6.96 -0.64 -12.54
N ASP A 81 7.43 -0.95 -13.75
CA ASP A 81 8.78 -0.62 -14.19
C ASP A 81 9.08 0.87 -14.04
N GLY A 82 10.10 1.20 -13.23
CA GLY A 82 10.56 2.57 -13.01
C GLY A 82 9.59 3.47 -12.23
N PHE A 83 8.47 2.96 -11.71
CA PHE A 83 7.49 3.77 -11.00
C PHE A 83 8.02 4.25 -9.65
N GLY A 84 7.92 5.56 -9.39
CA GLY A 84 8.29 6.13 -8.09
C GLY A 84 9.79 6.24 -7.83
N ALA A 85 10.61 6.45 -8.87
CA ALA A 85 12.07 6.49 -8.79
C ALA A 85 12.65 7.46 -7.74
N CYS A 86 11.94 8.57 -7.43
CA CYS A 86 12.37 9.54 -6.43
C CYS A 86 11.75 9.35 -5.04
N GLU A 87 11.02 8.25 -4.84
CA GLU A 87 10.37 7.91 -3.56
C GLU A 87 9.41 9.00 -3.04
N GLY A 88 8.77 9.75 -3.95
CA GLY A 88 7.78 10.78 -3.59
C GLY A 88 8.37 12.14 -3.21
N THR A 89 9.64 12.39 -3.48
CA THR A 89 10.31 13.69 -3.20
C THR A 89 10.02 14.80 -4.20
N LEU A 90 9.07 14.60 -5.14
CA LEU A 90 8.67 15.60 -6.15
C LEU A 90 9.85 16.08 -7.04
N THR A 91 10.77 15.17 -7.35
CA THR A 91 11.93 15.43 -8.22
C THR A 91 11.94 14.60 -9.51
N CYS A 92 10.85 13.89 -9.80
CA CYS A 92 10.67 13.15 -11.05
C CYS A 92 9.17 13.02 -11.39
N SER A 93 8.86 12.60 -12.62
CA SER A 93 7.49 12.36 -13.09
C SER A 93 7.18 10.87 -13.29
N THR A 94 8.01 9.96 -12.78
CA THR A 94 7.83 8.50 -12.95
C THR A 94 6.62 7.92 -12.21
N CYS A 95 6.04 8.68 -11.27
CA CYS A 95 4.82 8.32 -10.56
C CYS A 95 3.56 8.89 -11.23
N HIS A 96 3.66 9.35 -12.48
CA HIS A 96 2.55 9.84 -13.26
C HIS A 96 1.46 8.77 -13.43
N LEU A 97 0.22 9.14 -13.10
CA LEU A 97 -0.98 8.33 -13.26
C LEU A 97 -2.06 9.15 -13.96
N ILE A 98 -2.90 8.47 -14.75
CA ILE A 98 -4.01 9.06 -15.48
C ILE A 98 -5.32 8.59 -14.85
N PHE A 99 -6.16 9.54 -14.46
CA PHE A 99 -7.42 9.28 -13.77
C PHE A 99 -8.59 9.30 -14.76
N SER A 100 -9.65 8.55 -14.44
CA SER A 100 -10.94 8.76 -15.09
C SER A 100 -11.47 10.15 -14.71
N LYS A 101 -12.21 10.81 -15.61
CA LYS A 101 -12.81 12.11 -15.30
C LYS A 101 -13.62 12.12 -13.99
N PRO A 102 -14.53 11.16 -13.72
CA PRO A 102 -15.30 11.16 -12.48
C PRO A 102 -14.45 10.90 -11.23
N ASP A 103 -13.32 10.21 -11.34
CA ASP A 103 -12.45 9.98 -10.19
C ASP A 103 -11.47 11.13 -9.95
N PHE A 104 -11.01 11.78 -11.02
CA PHE A 104 -10.23 13.02 -10.93
C PHE A 104 -10.99 14.11 -10.18
N ASP A 105 -12.29 14.27 -10.48
CA ASP A 105 -13.14 15.27 -9.84
C ASP A 105 -13.42 14.98 -8.35
N LYS A 106 -13.16 13.75 -7.87
CA LYS A 106 -13.26 13.36 -6.46
C LYS A 106 -11.95 13.58 -5.68
N LEU A 107 -10.84 13.86 -6.36
CA LEU A 107 -9.57 14.07 -5.68
C LEU A 107 -9.69 15.29 -4.75
N PRO A 108 -9.36 15.14 -3.45
CA PRO A 108 -9.55 16.21 -2.48
C PRO A 108 -8.61 17.40 -2.72
N GLU A 109 -7.45 17.14 -3.31
CA GLU A 109 -6.36 18.10 -3.48
C GLU A 109 -6.16 18.43 -4.95
N LYS A 110 -5.98 19.72 -5.24
CA LYS A 110 -5.55 20.19 -6.56
C LYS A 110 -4.03 20.01 -6.70
N PRO A 111 -3.50 19.85 -7.93
CA PRO A 111 -2.06 19.84 -8.13
C PRO A 111 -1.44 21.16 -7.68
N SER A 112 -0.27 21.10 -7.04
CA SER A 112 0.53 22.29 -6.74
C SER A 112 1.27 22.75 -7.99
N ASP A 113 1.80 23.98 -7.98
CA ASP A 113 2.58 24.52 -9.09
C ASP A 113 3.84 23.66 -9.34
N GLU A 114 4.50 23.20 -8.28
CA GLU A 114 5.66 22.30 -8.40
C GLU A 114 5.29 20.94 -9.00
N GLU A 115 4.11 20.41 -8.64
CA GLU A 115 3.59 19.17 -9.24
C GLU A 115 3.36 19.36 -10.74
N LEU A 116 2.79 20.50 -11.15
CA LEU A 116 2.55 20.85 -12.55
C LEU A 116 3.87 20.98 -13.32
N ASP A 117 4.87 21.64 -12.76
CA ASP A 117 6.20 21.77 -13.36
C ASP A 117 6.84 20.39 -13.65
N MET A 118 6.63 19.42 -12.76
CA MET A 118 7.11 18.05 -12.99
C MET A 118 6.22 17.26 -13.96
N LEU A 119 4.90 17.49 -13.95
CA LEU A 119 3.97 16.86 -14.89
C LEU A 119 4.23 17.28 -16.34
N ASP A 120 4.73 18.49 -16.59
CA ASP A 120 5.13 18.94 -17.92
C ASP A 120 6.22 18.07 -18.57
N LEU A 121 6.99 17.34 -17.75
CA LEU A 121 8.02 16.40 -18.20
C LEU A 121 7.49 14.97 -18.41
N ALA A 122 6.20 14.71 -18.13
CA ALA A 122 5.60 13.38 -18.22
C ALA A 122 5.24 12.99 -19.66
N TYR A 123 5.30 11.68 -19.97
CA TYR A 123 4.81 11.15 -21.23
C TYR A 123 3.28 11.05 -21.23
N ASP A 124 2.64 11.27 -22.39
CA ASP A 124 1.18 11.18 -22.56
C ASP A 124 0.41 11.98 -21.49
N LEU A 125 0.82 13.22 -21.24
CA LEU A 125 0.12 14.12 -20.32
C LEU A 125 -1.32 14.38 -20.79
N THR A 126 -2.26 14.39 -19.84
CA THR A 126 -3.68 14.59 -20.06
C THR A 126 -4.23 15.53 -18.99
N ASP A 127 -5.42 16.10 -19.22
CA ASP A 127 -6.08 16.99 -18.25
C ASP A 127 -6.42 16.31 -16.92
N THR A 128 -6.42 14.98 -16.87
CA THR A 128 -6.70 14.17 -15.66
C THR A 128 -5.44 13.49 -15.13
N SER A 129 -4.26 13.95 -15.53
CA SER A 129 -2.98 13.45 -15.05
C SER A 129 -2.60 14.04 -13.70
N ARG A 130 -2.05 13.21 -12.82
CA ARG A 130 -1.49 13.62 -11.52
C ARG A 130 -0.28 12.77 -11.15
N LEU A 131 0.56 13.28 -10.25
CA LEU A 131 1.63 12.49 -9.64
C LEU A 131 1.06 11.65 -8.50
N GLY A 132 1.05 10.32 -8.66
CA GLY A 132 0.48 9.39 -7.69
C GLY A 132 1.10 9.47 -6.29
N CYS A 133 2.36 9.91 -6.18
CA CYS A 133 3.01 10.11 -4.89
C CYS A 133 2.43 11.28 -4.08
N GLN A 134 1.75 12.24 -4.73
CA GLN A 134 1.10 13.37 -4.06
C GLN A 134 -0.36 13.08 -3.71
N ILE A 135 -0.94 11.99 -4.21
CA ILE A 135 -2.35 11.64 -3.97
C ILE A 135 -2.46 10.75 -2.75
N THR A 136 -3.06 11.28 -1.70
CA THR A 136 -3.38 10.56 -0.48
C THR A 136 -4.75 9.88 -0.58
N LEU A 137 -4.83 8.61 -0.19
CA LEU A 137 -6.09 7.87 -0.17
C LEU A 137 -7.04 8.38 0.93
N SER A 138 -8.27 8.69 0.51
CA SER A 138 -9.40 8.97 1.38
C SER A 138 -10.47 7.89 1.24
N LYS A 139 -11.45 7.89 2.16
CA LYS A 139 -12.55 6.91 2.15
C LYS A 139 -13.41 6.99 0.89
N ASP A 140 -13.51 8.18 0.31
CA ASP A 140 -14.33 8.46 -0.88
C ASP A 140 -13.71 7.94 -2.18
N LEU A 141 -12.42 7.55 -2.13
CA LEU A 141 -11.67 6.98 -3.26
C LEU A 141 -11.74 5.44 -3.28
N ASN A 142 -12.66 4.82 -2.55
CA ASN A 142 -12.82 3.37 -2.60
C ASN A 142 -13.34 2.88 -3.95
N GLY A 143 -12.61 1.95 -4.56
CA GLY A 143 -12.89 1.46 -5.91
C GLY A 143 -12.29 2.35 -7.01
N LEU A 144 -11.33 3.21 -6.68
CA LEU A 144 -10.61 4.05 -7.62
C LEU A 144 -9.93 3.23 -8.71
N GLU A 145 -10.11 3.62 -9.98
CA GLU A 145 -9.39 3.06 -11.13
C GLU A 145 -8.42 4.10 -11.69
N VAL A 146 -7.14 3.75 -11.74
CA VAL A 146 -6.07 4.60 -12.29
C VAL A 146 -5.36 3.88 -13.42
N LYS A 147 -5.00 4.62 -14.47
CA LYS A 147 -4.23 4.10 -15.60
C LYS A 147 -2.76 4.48 -15.45
N VAL A 148 -1.89 3.50 -15.64
CA VAL A 148 -0.43 3.67 -15.68
C VAL A 148 -0.02 3.90 -17.15
N PRO A 149 0.72 4.97 -17.47
CA PRO A 149 1.24 5.20 -18.81
C PRO A 149 2.22 4.08 -19.25
N ALA A 150 2.42 3.93 -20.56
CA ALA A 150 3.25 2.83 -21.10
C ALA A 150 4.74 2.99 -20.80
N THR A 151 5.18 4.24 -20.69
CA THR A 151 6.58 4.62 -20.47
C THR A 151 6.62 5.68 -19.38
N VAL A 152 7.58 5.56 -18.48
CA VAL A 152 7.87 6.58 -17.47
C VAL A 152 9.11 7.37 -17.87
N ASN A 153 9.11 8.68 -17.60
CA ASN A 153 10.28 9.52 -17.79
C ASN A 153 11.02 9.66 -16.46
N ASP A 154 12.22 9.07 -16.37
CA ASP A 154 13.12 9.38 -15.26
C ASP A 154 14.04 10.53 -15.71
N ALA A 155 13.74 11.74 -15.25
CA ALA A 155 14.51 12.95 -15.57
C ALA A 155 15.98 12.88 -15.10
N ARG A 156 16.37 11.85 -14.32
CA ARG A 156 17.76 11.59 -13.93
C ARG A 156 18.54 10.71 -14.92
N SER A 157 17.88 10.17 -15.95
CA SER A 157 18.47 9.25 -16.94
C SER A 157 19.01 9.95 -18.18
#